data_AF-A0A0Q5TN56-F1
#
_entry.id   AF-A0A0Q5TN56-F1
#
_cell.length_a   1.000
_cell.length_b   1.000
_cell.length_c   1.000
_cell.angle_alpha   90.00
_cell.angle_beta   90.00
_cell.angle_gamma   90.00
#
_symmetry.space_group_name_H-M   'P 1'
#
loop_
_entity.id
_entity.type
_entity.pdbx_description
1 polymer ?
#
loop_
_entity_poly.entity_id
_entity_poly.type
_entity_poly.pdbx_seq_one_letter_code
_entity_poly.pdbx_strand_id
1 'polypeptide(L)'
;MKENIFERIKTFILKESAVDMDITRDTKIEDDLGIYGDDADDFIIAFGREFDVDIKHFPLGNYFSGEGDVILPSIIRFFTNGKKRERKILQSVI
;
A
#
# COMPACT_ATOMS: atom_id res chain seq x y z
N MET A 1 9.92 29.24 -7.12
CA MET A 1 9.55 28.72 -5.79
C MET A 1 9.90 27.24 -5.78
N LYS A 2 10.63 26.73 -4.79
CA LYS A 2 10.69 25.28 -4.58
C LYS A 2 9.34 24.91 -3.98
N GLU A 3 8.37 24.56 -4.81
CA GLU A 3 7.14 23.95 -4.32
C GLU A 3 7.53 22.75 -3.47
N ASN A 4 6.98 22.67 -2.26
CA ASN A 4 7.23 21.56 -1.37
C ASN A 4 6.68 20.31 -2.07
N ILE A 5 7.55 19.35 -2.40
CA ILE A 5 7.17 18.12 -3.09
C ILE A 5 6.02 17.40 -2.38
N PHE A 6 5.95 17.51 -1.05
CA PHE A 6 4.88 16.93 -0.27
C PHE A 6 3.53 17.58 -0.57
N GLU A 7 3.47 18.92 -0.72
CA GLU A 7 2.23 19.61 -1.08
C GLU A 7 1.77 19.21 -2.50
N ARG A 8 2.71 19.03 -3.44
CA ARG A 8 2.38 18.49 -4.77
C ARG A 8 1.81 17.07 -4.69
N ILE A 9 2.39 16.21 -3.85
CA ILE A 9 1.88 14.86 -3.61
C ILE A 9 0.48 14.93 -2.97
N LYS A 10 0.23 15.84 -2.01
CA LYS A 10 -1.12 16.03 -1.44
C LYS A 10 -2.12 16.42 -2.51
N THR A 11 -1.79 17.41 -3.35
CA THR A 11 -2.67 17.84 -4.46
C THR A 11 -2.95 16.71 -5.42
N PHE A 12 -1.94 15.90 -5.77
CA PHE A 12 -2.12 14.71 -6.58
C PHE A 12 -3.07 13.71 -5.91
N ILE A 13 -2.85 13.37 -4.64
CA ILE A 13 -3.71 12.44 -3.89
C ILE A 13 -5.16 12.93 -3.89
N LEU A 14 -5.40 14.20 -3.53
CA LEU A 14 -6.76 14.78 -3.49
C LEU A 14 -7.44 14.85 -4.87
N LYS A 15 -6.65 14.84 -5.96
CA LYS A 15 -7.18 14.82 -7.33
C LYS A 15 -7.56 13.41 -7.77
N GLU A 16 -6.71 12.43 -7.44
CA GLU A 16 -6.88 11.03 -7.87
C GLU A 16 -7.76 10.22 -6.89
N SER A 17 -8.00 10.72 -5.69
CA SER A 17 -8.90 10.10 -4.71
C SER A 17 -10.13 10.98 -4.46
N ALA A 18 -11.29 10.36 -4.24
CA ALA A 18 -12.53 11.07 -3.92
C ALA A 18 -12.66 11.44 -2.43
N VAL A 19 -11.54 11.59 -1.73
CA VAL A 19 -11.50 11.80 -0.28
C VAL A 19 -11.39 13.29 0.05
N ASP A 20 -12.13 13.71 1.07
CA ASP A 20 -12.07 15.05 1.64
C ASP A 20 -11.50 14.95 3.06
N MET A 21 -10.18 14.78 3.16
CA MET A 21 -9.45 14.70 4.43
C MET A 21 -8.08 15.36 4.33
N ASP A 22 -7.50 15.75 5.47
CA ASP A 22 -6.12 16.26 5.49
C ASP A 22 -5.13 15.11 5.31
N ILE A 23 -4.36 15.20 4.22
CA ILE A 23 -3.31 14.24 3.90
C ILE A 23 -2.07 14.55 4.74
N THR A 24 -1.59 13.56 5.47
CA THR A 24 -0.38 13.66 6.28
C THR A 24 0.70 12.71 5.76
N ARG A 25 1.90 12.75 6.35
CA ARG A 25 2.97 11.82 5.98
C ARG A 25 2.72 10.39 6.44
N ASP A 26 1.80 10.21 7.37
CA ASP A 26 1.45 8.92 7.95
C ASP A 26 0.20 8.32 7.28
N THR A 27 -0.48 9.08 6.41
CA THR A 27 -1.65 8.63 5.66
C THR A 27 -1.28 7.49 4.71
N LYS A 28 -2.01 6.38 4.81
CA LYS A 28 -1.82 5.19 4.01
C LYS A 28 -2.79 5.14 2.85
N ILE A 29 -2.26 4.88 1.64
CA ILE A 29 -3.06 4.84 0.40
C ILE A 29 -4.18 3.79 0.48
N GLU A 30 -3.88 2.57 0.95
CA GLU A 30 -4.89 1.51 1.08
C GLU A 30 -5.79 1.70 2.32
N ASP A 31 -5.21 1.68 3.52
CA ASP A 31 -5.98 1.64 4.78
C ASP A 31 -6.84 2.90 5.00
N ASP A 32 -6.34 4.08 4.62
CA ASP A 32 -7.02 5.35 4.91
C ASP A 32 -7.79 5.89 3.70
N LEU A 33 -7.26 5.72 2.47
CA LEU A 33 -7.91 6.24 1.25
C LEU A 33 -8.76 5.19 0.53
N GLY A 34 -8.63 3.91 0.90
CA GLY A 34 -9.39 2.82 0.28
C GLY A 34 -8.95 2.49 -1.14
N ILE A 35 -7.73 2.85 -1.54
CA ILE A 35 -7.18 2.56 -2.88
C ILE A 35 -6.41 1.23 -2.82
N TYR A 36 -6.96 0.19 -3.42
CA TYR A 36 -6.40 -1.17 -3.49
C TYR A 36 -6.87 -1.87 -4.78
N GLY A 37 -6.40 -3.08 -5.03
CA GLY A 37 -6.76 -3.83 -6.24
C GLY A 37 -6.41 -3.06 -7.51
N ASP A 38 -7.30 -3.09 -8.49
CA ASP A 38 -7.09 -2.45 -9.79
C ASP A 38 -6.99 -0.92 -9.67
N ASP A 39 -7.65 -0.30 -8.65
CA ASP A 39 -7.52 1.13 -8.38
C ASP A 39 -6.09 1.52 -7.96
N ALA A 40 -5.37 0.64 -7.26
CA ALA A 40 -3.98 0.89 -6.89
C ALA A 40 -3.03 0.84 -8.10
N ASP A 41 -3.30 -0.04 -9.06
CA ASP A 41 -2.54 -0.12 -10.31
C ASP A 41 -2.67 1.21 -11.08
N ASP A 42 -3.91 1.68 -11.27
CA ASP A 42 -4.19 2.96 -11.94
C ASP A 42 -3.58 4.15 -11.21
N PHE A 43 -3.69 4.18 -9.88
CA PHE A 43 -3.12 5.24 -9.04
C PHE A 43 -1.59 5.32 -9.17
N ILE A 44 -0.89 4.18 -9.11
CA ILE A 44 0.58 4.16 -9.23
C ILE A 44 1.02 4.50 -10.65
N ILE A 45 0.27 4.10 -11.69
CA ILE A 45 0.52 4.52 -13.07
C ILE A 45 0.38 6.03 -13.23
N ALA A 46 -0.68 6.63 -12.67
CA ALA A 46 -0.87 8.07 -12.68
C ALA A 46 0.26 8.80 -11.93
N PHE A 47 0.68 8.27 -10.78
CA PHE A 47 1.80 8.82 -10.00
C PHE A 47 3.12 8.79 -10.80
N GLY A 48 3.42 7.66 -11.45
CA GLY A 48 4.62 7.51 -12.28
C GLY A 48 4.67 8.53 -13.41
N ARG A 49 3.53 8.81 -14.04
CA ARG A 49 3.41 9.83 -15.11
C ARG A 49 3.54 11.27 -14.58
N GLU A 50 2.88 11.59 -13.47
CA GLU A 50 2.87 12.95 -12.90
C GLU A 50 4.23 13.38 -12.35
N PHE A 51 4.96 12.45 -11.74
CA PHE A 51 6.23 12.73 -11.05
C PHE A 51 7.47 12.23 -11.80
N ASP A 52 7.31 11.71 -13.02
CA ASP A 52 8.39 11.13 -13.84
C ASP A 52 9.17 10.04 -13.09
N VAL A 53 8.43 9.11 -12.49
CA VAL A 53 8.99 7.98 -11.72
C VAL A 53 8.87 6.69 -12.54
N ASP A 54 9.99 5.99 -12.72
CA ASP A 54 9.99 4.67 -13.37
C ASP A 54 9.37 3.61 -12.45
N ILE A 55 8.19 3.14 -12.84
CA ILE A 55 7.41 2.12 -12.13
C ILE A 55 7.37 0.78 -12.88
N LYS A 56 8.15 0.60 -13.97
CA LYS A 56 8.03 -0.57 -14.86
C LYS A 56 8.15 -1.92 -14.13
N HIS A 57 8.91 -1.97 -13.05
CA HIS A 57 9.12 -3.18 -12.24
C HIS A 57 8.66 -2.99 -10.80
N PHE A 58 7.78 -2.02 -10.55
CA PHE A 58 7.24 -1.79 -9.22
C PHE A 58 6.31 -2.95 -8.82
N PRO A 59 6.57 -3.68 -7.73
CA PRO A 59 5.83 -4.89 -7.39
C PRO A 59 4.56 -4.54 -6.61
N LEU A 60 3.53 -4.06 -7.30
CA LEU A 60 2.24 -3.62 -6.73
C LEU A 60 1.67 -4.60 -5.70
N GLY A 61 1.59 -5.89 -6.03
CA GLY A 61 1.05 -6.93 -5.15
C GLY A 61 1.84 -7.22 -3.86
N ASN A 62 3.01 -6.59 -3.66
CA ASN A 62 3.71 -6.63 -2.37
C ASN A 62 3.24 -5.52 -1.41
N TYR A 63 2.57 -4.49 -1.93
CA TYR A 63 2.22 -3.27 -1.19
C TYR A 63 0.72 -3.02 -1.11
N PHE A 64 -0.05 -3.52 -2.07
CA PHE A 64 -1.50 -3.37 -2.12
C PHE A 64 -2.17 -4.74 -2.13
N SER A 65 -3.28 -4.86 -1.40
CA SER A 65 -4.14 -6.05 -1.48
C SER A 65 -4.81 -6.12 -2.86
N GLY A 66 -4.92 -7.32 -3.44
CA GLY A 66 -5.64 -7.52 -4.70
C GLY A 66 -7.17 -7.42 -4.54
N GLU A 67 -7.88 -7.28 -5.65
CA GLU A 67 -9.35 -7.41 -5.61
C GLU A 67 -9.75 -8.80 -5.07
N GLY A 68 -10.61 -8.83 -4.04
CA GLY A 68 -11.04 -10.06 -3.38
C GLY A 68 -10.13 -10.57 -2.24
N ASP A 69 -8.97 -9.94 -1.99
CA ASP A 69 -8.05 -10.33 -0.91
C ASP A 69 -8.47 -9.83 0.49
N VAL A 70 -9.41 -8.89 0.59
CA VAL A 70 -9.72 -8.22 1.87
C VAL A 70 -10.49 -9.07 2.89
N ILE A 71 -11.22 -10.10 2.45
CA ILE A 71 -12.11 -10.86 3.35
C ILE A 71 -11.43 -12.11 3.92
N LEU A 72 -10.70 -12.89 3.11
CA LEU A 72 -10.22 -14.21 3.55
C LEU A 72 -9.14 -14.16 4.65
N PRO A 73 -8.03 -13.42 4.51
CA PRO A 73 -6.93 -13.49 5.48
C PRO A 73 -7.30 -12.89 6.84
N SER A 74 -8.07 -11.80 6.83
CA SER A 74 -8.52 -11.10 8.04
C SER A 74 -9.57 -11.89 8.81
N ILE A 75 -10.52 -12.54 8.13
CA ILE A 75 -11.48 -13.47 8.75
C ILE A 75 -10.78 -14.73 9.25
N ILE A 76 -9.93 -15.36 8.42
CA ILE A 76 -9.19 -16.57 8.83
C ILE A 76 -8.32 -16.29 10.05
N ARG A 77 -7.62 -15.14 10.13
CA ARG A 77 -6.78 -14.78 11.28
C ARG A 77 -7.57 -14.41 12.54
N PHE A 78 -8.82 -13.95 12.39
CA PHE A 78 -9.72 -13.71 13.50
C PHE A 78 -10.28 -15.04 14.07
N PHE A 79 -10.60 -16.01 13.21
CA PHE A 79 -11.07 -17.34 13.63
C PHE A 79 -9.94 -18.30 14.02
N THR A 80 -8.74 -18.12 13.47
CA THR A 80 -7.56 -18.89 13.82
C THR A 80 -6.59 -17.99 14.57
N ASN A 81 -6.58 -18.13 15.90
CA ASN A 81 -5.61 -17.50 16.80
C ASN A 81 -4.22 -18.16 16.58
N GLY A 82 -3.67 -18.01 15.37
CA GLY A 82 -2.54 -18.75 14.84
C GLY A 82 -1.28 -18.48 15.65
N LYS A 83 -0.90 -19.43 16.50
CA LYS A 83 0.34 -19.41 17.27
C LYS A 83 1.53 -19.12 16.32
N LYS A 84 2.36 -18.14 16.67
CA LYS A 84 3.66 -17.91 16.01
C LYS A 84 4.42 -19.23 15.92
N ARG A 85 4.75 -19.68 14.70
CA ARG A 85 5.67 -20.81 14.52
C ARG A 85 7.05 -20.37 15.04
N GLU A 86 7.48 -20.95 16.16
CA GLU A 86 8.86 -20.79 16.66
C GLU A 86 9.83 -21.37 15.62
N ARG A 87 10.84 -20.57 15.24
CA ARG A 87 11.91 -21.02 14.36
C ARG A 87 12.76 -22.04 15.11
N LYS A 88 12.91 -23.26 14.56
CA LYS A 88 13.88 -24.23 15.06
C LYS A 88 15.28 -23.66 14.88
N ILE A 89 16.00 -23.51 15.98
CA ILE A 89 17.42 -23.17 15.99
C ILE A 89 18.17 -24.36 15.35
N LEU A 90 18.99 -24.08 14.33
CA LEU A 90 19.87 -25.08 13.72
C LEU A 90 20.80 -25.63 14.80
N GLN A 91 20.72 -26.94 15.07
CA GLN A 91 21.71 -27.59 15.91
C GLN A 91 23.06 -27.51 15.20
N SER A 92 24.02 -26.87 15.88
CA SER A 92 25.44 -26.89 15.54
C SER A 92 25.89 -28.33 15.34
N VAL A 93 26.30 -28.66 14.12
CA VAL A 93 26.93 -29.94 13.77
C VAL A 93 28.28 -29.98 14.52
N ILE A 94 28.43 -30.98 15.39
CA ILE A 94 29.72 -31.41 15.94
C ILE A 94 30.38 -32.31 14.90
#